data_AF-A0A5R9GD39-F1
#
_entry.id   AF-A0A5R9GD39-F1
#
_cell.length_a   1.000
_cell.length_b   1.000
_cell.length_c   1.000
_cell.angle_alpha   90.00
_cell.angle_beta   90.00
_cell.angle_gamma   90.00
#
_symmetry.space_group_name_H-M   'P 1'
#
loop_
_entity.id
_entity.type
_entity.pdbx_description
1 polymer ?
#
loop_
_entity_poly.entity_id
_entity_poly.type
_entity_poly.pdbx_seq_one_letter_code
_entity_poly.pdbx_strand_id
1 'polypeptide(L)'
;MKVKSKVFIKNLSYSFSANLISLLISTILILVVPSYIGLLDYGYWQLYMFYTSFIAYLSFGLTDGAYLRYGGYEYHKLHKPVFVSQYWFLVALDVVALFLIMLFISYSALDISKKNVIFLACLNGVIIVPRSLLIFTLQTTNKVKESSIIIIIEKVVYFAMIIIILASGNKRFELLIYSDLVGKISSLLFSYVVCKDLVFGRYESFKNSVKEIAVNISAGSKLMIANLASMLIIGIVRLYIERSWSIETFGKISFTLSISSMALLFINSIGLVLFPTLRRLAYDSLPTLYGKIRPLIGIPLTAFLTLYFPLKGILYQWLPEYRESLVFMAILFPMFIYESKMNMLIATFLKALRKEKHILIINLIVVVASLIITLANALIIKNLYFSIFSIVALLAIRCVLAEELLCRLLKLKFNRDTIFELVISVFFIIIALKLSNFIGFLVYTGMISLYFFLKKDDLLLLWSSSLNKRITN
;
A
#
# COMPACT_ATOMS: atom_id res chain seq x y z
N MET A 1 -17.65 31.08 5.33
CA MET A 1 -16.29 30.54 5.06
C MET A 1 -15.67 29.79 6.27
N LYS A 2 -15.77 30.30 7.51
CA LYS A 2 -15.23 29.65 8.73
C LYS A 2 -15.84 28.27 9.07
N VAL A 3 -17.14 28.05 8.81
CA VAL A 3 -17.81 26.76 9.11
C VAL A 3 -17.33 25.62 8.19
N LYS A 4 -17.18 25.87 6.88
CA LYS A 4 -16.64 24.89 5.92
C LYS A 4 -15.18 24.49 6.26
N SER A 5 -14.38 25.44 6.74
CA SER A 5 -13.01 25.18 7.19
C SER A 5 -12.97 24.29 8.44
N LYS A 6 -13.82 24.55 9.45
CA LYS A 6 -13.92 23.71 10.66
C LYS A 6 -14.37 22.27 10.34
N VAL A 7 -15.37 22.09 9.49
CA VAL A 7 -15.85 20.76 9.06
C VAL A 7 -14.76 20.00 8.29
N PHE A 8 -14.03 20.69 7.41
CA PHE A 8 -12.92 20.11 6.67
C PHE A 8 -11.78 19.64 7.59
N ILE A 9 -11.34 20.49 8.53
CA ILE A 9 -10.29 20.14 9.49
C ILE A 9 -10.72 18.97 10.39
N LYS A 10 -11.98 18.96 10.83
CA LYS A 10 -12.55 17.88 11.65
C LYS A 10 -12.58 16.54 10.88
N ASN A 11 -12.99 16.56 9.61
CA ASN A 11 -13.04 15.37 8.76
C ASN A 11 -11.63 14.83 8.44
N LEU A 12 -10.67 15.72 8.17
CA LEU A 12 -9.27 15.35 8.03
C LEU A 12 -8.74 14.72 9.32
N SER A 13 -9.04 15.29 10.49
CA SER A 13 -8.64 14.74 11.77
C SER A 13 -9.20 13.33 11.98
N TYR A 14 -10.48 13.08 11.67
CA TYR A 14 -11.06 11.74 11.80
C TYR A 14 -10.43 10.72 10.86
N SER A 15 -10.17 11.09 9.60
CA SER A 15 -9.49 10.19 8.67
C SER A 15 -8.06 9.90 9.11
N PHE A 16 -7.34 10.93 9.54
CA PHE A 16 -5.97 10.80 10.03
C PHE A 16 -5.89 9.90 11.28
N SER A 17 -6.72 10.15 12.30
CA SER A 17 -6.75 9.34 13.51
C SER A 17 -7.14 7.88 13.22
N ALA A 18 -8.10 7.64 12.33
CA ALA A 18 -8.51 6.28 11.95
C ALA A 18 -7.38 5.51 11.26
N ASN A 19 -6.68 6.17 10.33
CA ASN A 19 -5.52 5.59 9.65
C ASN A 19 -4.37 5.33 10.63
N LEU A 20 -4.12 6.24 11.58
CA LEU A 20 -3.09 6.07 12.59
C LEU A 20 -3.38 4.89 13.53
N ILE A 21 -4.63 4.76 14.01
CA ILE A 21 -5.04 3.61 14.84
C ILE A 21 -4.90 2.30 14.05
N SER A 22 -5.38 2.28 12.80
CA SER A 22 -5.29 1.10 11.93
C SER A 22 -3.85 0.70 11.67
N LEU A 23 -2.95 1.68 11.52
CA LEU A 23 -1.52 1.47 11.37
C LEU A 23 -0.92 0.88 12.63
N LEU A 24 -1.17 1.46 13.80
CA LEU A 24 -0.64 0.96 15.07
C LEU A 24 -1.07 -0.49 15.31
N ILE A 25 -2.36 -0.80 15.11
CA ILE A 25 -2.88 -2.16 15.21
C ILE A 25 -2.16 -3.09 14.24
N SER A 26 -2.09 -2.72 12.95
CA SER A 26 -1.41 -3.54 11.94
C SER A 26 0.06 -3.76 12.29
N THR A 27 0.70 -2.74 12.87
CA THR A 27 2.09 -2.80 13.30
C THR A 27 2.32 -3.77 14.43
N ILE A 28 1.48 -3.69 15.46
CA ILE A 28 1.51 -4.62 16.59
C ILE A 28 1.28 -6.04 16.09
N LEU A 29 0.29 -6.26 15.22
CA LEU A 29 0.00 -7.59 14.68
C LEU A 29 1.18 -8.17 13.89
N ILE A 30 1.82 -7.39 13.03
CA ILE A 30 2.98 -7.86 12.24
C ILE A 30 4.17 -8.22 13.13
N LEU A 31 4.38 -7.53 14.27
CA LEU A 31 5.52 -7.79 15.17
C LEU A 31 5.22 -8.85 16.23
N VAL A 32 3.98 -8.92 16.72
CA VAL A 32 3.57 -9.84 17.80
C VAL A 32 3.20 -11.20 17.25
N VAL A 33 2.37 -11.30 16.22
CA VAL A 33 1.87 -12.61 15.72
C VAL A 33 3.01 -13.60 15.38
N PRO A 34 4.09 -13.22 14.66
CA PRO A 34 5.16 -14.15 14.34
C PRO A 34 5.98 -14.63 15.55
N SER A 35 5.92 -13.97 16.71
CA SER A 35 6.65 -14.43 17.91
C SER A 35 5.89 -15.51 18.69
N TYR A 36 4.60 -15.68 18.45
CA TYR A 36 3.76 -16.65 19.17
C TYR A 36 3.40 -17.88 18.32
N ILE A 37 3.58 -17.80 17.01
CA ILE A 37 3.08 -18.77 16.03
C ILE A 37 4.24 -19.37 15.25
N GLY A 38 4.12 -20.65 14.92
CA GLY A 38 5.15 -21.35 14.15
C GLY A 38 5.33 -20.77 12.74
N LEU A 39 6.53 -20.93 12.19
CA LEU A 39 6.91 -20.43 10.86
C LEU A 39 5.95 -20.87 9.74
N LEU A 40 5.44 -22.10 9.84
CA LEU A 40 4.56 -22.71 8.83
C LEU A 40 3.16 -22.07 8.87
N ASP A 41 2.54 -22.02 10.05
CA ASP A 41 1.26 -21.34 10.28
C ASP A 41 1.32 -19.85 9.91
N TYR A 42 2.40 -19.17 10.30
CA TYR A 42 2.64 -17.78 9.93
C TYR A 42 2.75 -17.62 8.40
N GLY A 43 3.42 -18.56 7.72
CA GLY A 43 3.51 -18.59 6.27
C GLY A 43 2.14 -18.68 5.58
N TYR A 44 1.24 -19.55 6.06
CA TYR A 44 -0.13 -19.63 5.55
C TYR A 44 -0.96 -18.38 5.85
N TRP A 45 -0.81 -17.80 7.04
CA TRP A 45 -1.46 -16.53 7.37
C TRP A 45 -0.98 -15.39 6.46
N GLN A 46 0.32 -15.30 6.17
CA GLN A 46 0.86 -14.36 5.20
C GLN A 46 0.38 -14.63 3.77
N LEU A 47 0.16 -15.89 3.41
CA LEU A 47 -0.37 -16.28 2.11
C LEU A 47 -1.84 -15.85 1.97
N TYR A 48 -2.63 -16.00 3.02
CA TYR A 48 -3.98 -15.45 3.11
C TYR A 48 -3.98 -13.93 2.95
N MET A 49 -3.15 -13.21 3.72
CA MET A 49 -3.03 -11.75 3.62
C MET A 49 -2.62 -11.31 2.20
N PHE A 50 -1.75 -12.08 1.57
CA PHE A 50 -1.33 -11.85 0.19
C PHE A 50 -2.48 -12.03 -0.81
N TYR A 51 -3.20 -13.15 -0.78
CA TYR A 51 -4.33 -13.35 -1.71
C TYR A 51 -5.46 -12.34 -1.50
N THR A 52 -5.81 -12.06 -0.23
CA THR A 52 -6.87 -11.10 0.08
C THR A 52 -6.57 -9.68 -0.41
N SER A 53 -5.29 -9.30 -0.49
CA SER A 53 -4.89 -8.01 -1.05
C SER A 53 -5.16 -7.87 -2.55
N PHE A 54 -5.28 -8.97 -3.32
CA PHE A 54 -5.71 -8.94 -4.72
C PHE A 54 -7.24 -9.00 -4.89
N ILE A 55 -7.93 -9.72 -4.01
CA ILE A 55 -9.38 -9.96 -4.10
C ILE A 55 -10.17 -8.65 -4.06
N ALA A 56 -9.69 -7.62 -3.36
CA ALA A 56 -10.32 -6.30 -3.33
C ALA A 56 -10.48 -5.66 -4.73
N TYR A 57 -9.68 -6.09 -5.73
CA TYR A 57 -9.75 -5.61 -7.11
C TYR A 57 -10.77 -6.38 -7.99
N LEU A 58 -11.48 -7.38 -7.45
CA LEU A 58 -12.60 -8.05 -8.13
C LEU A 58 -13.83 -7.15 -8.29
N SER A 59 -13.79 -5.91 -7.80
CA SER A 59 -14.81 -4.88 -8.12
C SER A 59 -14.79 -4.44 -9.59
N PHE A 60 -13.74 -4.81 -10.35
CA PHE A 60 -13.50 -4.40 -11.74
C PHE A 60 -13.55 -2.87 -11.96
N GLY A 61 -13.29 -2.10 -10.90
CA GLY A 61 -13.25 -0.64 -10.93
C GLY A 61 -14.63 0.01 -10.81
N LEU A 62 -15.70 -0.75 -10.54
CA LEU A 62 -17.01 -0.18 -10.25
C LEU A 62 -16.96 0.72 -9.02
N THR A 63 -16.27 0.28 -7.96
CA THR A 63 -16.13 1.01 -6.70
C THR A 63 -15.27 2.26 -6.87
N ASP A 64 -14.13 2.16 -7.55
CA ASP A 64 -13.31 3.30 -7.97
C ASP A 64 -14.08 4.29 -8.86
N GLY A 65 -14.94 3.78 -9.73
CA GLY A 65 -15.79 4.57 -10.62
C GLY A 65 -16.81 5.39 -9.86
N ALA A 66 -17.50 4.76 -8.90
CA ALA A 66 -18.40 5.43 -7.99
C ALA A 66 -17.64 6.49 -7.17
N TYR A 67 -16.42 6.18 -6.71
CA TYR A 67 -15.60 7.14 -5.99
C TYR A 67 -15.30 8.39 -6.84
N LEU A 68 -14.94 8.22 -8.11
CA LEU A 68 -14.62 9.33 -9.00
C LEU A 68 -15.85 10.14 -9.44
N ARG A 69 -16.97 9.47 -9.75
CA ARG A 69 -18.17 10.10 -10.31
C ARG A 69 -18.99 10.85 -9.28
N TYR A 70 -19.08 10.34 -8.04
CA TYR A 70 -19.90 10.92 -6.98
C TYR A 70 -19.10 11.79 -5.99
N GLY A 71 -17.84 12.08 -6.29
CA GLY A 71 -16.99 12.97 -5.50
C GLY A 71 -17.60 14.36 -5.33
N GLY A 72 -17.86 14.77 -4.09
CA GLY A 72 -18.41 16.09 -3.76
C GLY A 72 -19.94 16.17 -3.76
N TYR A 73 -20.64 15.05 -4.03
CA TYR A 73 -22.09 14.98 -3.85
C TYR A 73 -22.46 14.99 -2.36
N GLU A 74 -23.63 15.49 -2.03
CA GLU A 74 -24.18 15.33 -0.68
C GLU A 74 -24.89 13.97 -0.59
N TYR A 75 -24.65 13.23 0.50
CA TYR A 75 -25.18 11.87 0.66
C TYR A 75 -26.70 11.75 0.43
N HIS A 76 -27.47 12.74 0.86
CA HIS A 76 -28.93 12.74 0.72
C HIS A 76 -29.41 13.02 -0.71
N LYS A 77 -28.56 13.59 -1.57
CA LYS A 77 -28.85 13.88 -2.99
C LYS A 77 -28.50 12.71 -3.91
N LEU A 78 -27.91 11.64 -3.36
CA LEU A 78 -27.64 10.44 -4.16
C LEU A 78 -28.95 9.78 -4.57
N HIS A 79 -29.04 9.42 -5.85
CA HIS A 79 -30.12 8.60 -6.35
C HIS A 79 -29.95 7.14 -5.87
N LYS A 80 -30.52 6.85 -4.70
CA LYS A 80 -30.32 5.60 -3.95
C LYS A 80 -30.59 4.31 -4.74
N PRO A 81 -31.64 4.22 -5.58
CA PRO A 81 -31.91 3.01 -6.35
C PRO A 81 -30.75 2.54 -7.23
N VAL A 82 -29.97 3.48 -7.77
CA VAL A 82 -28.77 3.17 -8.58
C VAL A 82 -27.68 2.51 -7.74
N PHE A 83 -27.50 2.91 -6.48
CA PHE A 83 -26.51 2.32 -5.58
C PHE A 83 -26.94 0.95 -5.07
N VAL A 84 -28.24 0.75 -4.82
CA VAL A 84 -28.79 -0.56 -4.45
C VAL A 84 -28.55 -1.58 -5.56
N SER A 85 -28.88 -1.23 -6.82
CA SER A 85 -28.62 -2.11 -7.97
C SER A 85 -27.13 -2.41 -8.14
N GLN A 86 -26.25 -1.42 -7.95
CA GLN A 86 -24.80 -1.61 -8.03
C GLN A 86 -24.25 -2.49 -6.91
N TYR A 87 -24.75 -2.33 -5.69
CA TYR A 87 -24.33 -3.11 -4.53
C TYR A 87 -24.63 -4.60 -4.76
N TRP A 88 -25.86 -4.94 -5.12
CA TRP A 88 -26.25 -6.33 -5.37
C TRP A 88 -25.63 -6.91 -6.64
N PHE A 89 -25.39 -6.08 -7.66
CA PHE A 89 -24.59 -6.49 -8.81
C PHE A 89 -23.16 -6.87 -8.40
N LEU A 90 -22.49 -6.09 -7.54
CA LEU A 90 -21.16 -6.43 -7.02
C LEU A 90 -21.18 -7.74 -6.22
N VAL A 91 -22.16 -7.94 -5.34
CA VAL A 91 -22.31 -9.19 -4.58
C VAL A 91 -22.44 -10.38 -5.54
N ALA A 92 -23.31 -10.28 -6.54
CA ALA A 92 -23.52 -11.35 -7.51
C ALA A 92 -22.26 -11.61 -8.36
N LEU A 93 -21.61 -10.56 -8.84
CA LEU A 93 -20.38 -10.66 -9.62
C LEU A 93 -19.26 -11.33 -8.83
N ASP A 94 -19.08 -10.93 -7.57
CA ASP A 94 -18.06 -11.48 -6.70
C ASP A 94 -18.36 -12.95 -6.36
N VAL A 95 -19.60 -13.29 -5.98
CA VAL A 95 -19.99 -14.69 -5.74
C VAL A 95 -19.72 -15.58 -6.96
N VAL A 96 -20.04 -15.11 -8.17
CA VAL A 96 -19.75 -15.86 -9.41
C VAL A 96 -18.25 -15.99 -9.64
N ALA A 97 -17.48 -14.92 -9.51
CA ALA A 97 -16.03 -14.95 -9.69
C ALA A 97 -15.36 -15.91 -8.70
N LEU A 98 -15.79 -15.87 -7.44
CA LEU A 98 -15.26 -16.72 -6.38
C LEU A 98 -15.68 -18.18 -6.57
N PHE A 99 -16.90 -18.45 -7.03
CA PHE A 99 -17.32 -19.80 -7.40
C PHE A 99 -16.44 -20.38 -8.50
N LEU A 100 -16.13 -19.60 -9.55
CA LEU A 100 -15.23 -20.03 -10.63
C LEU A 100 -13.81 -20.29 -10.13
N ILE A 101 -13.29 -19.45 -9.24
CA ILE A 101 -11.98 -19.65 -8.60
C ILE A 101 -11.97 -20.96 -7.80
N MET A 102 -13.02 -21.20 -7.00
CA MET A 102 -13.12 -22.42 -6.20
C MET A 102 -13.25 -23.68 -7.05
N LEU A 103 -13.99 -23.61 -8.16
CA LEU A 103 -14.07 -24.70 -9.13
C LEU A 103 -12.70 -24.97 -9.76
N PHE A 104 -11.95 -23.94 -10.15
CA PHE A 104 -10.59 -24.13 -10.67
C PHE A 104 -9.64 -24.77 -9.65
N ILE A 105 -9.74 -24.36 -8.38
CA ILE A 105 -8.86 -24.85 -7.31
C ILE A 105 -9.19 -26.28 -6.91
N SER A 106 -10.46 -26.70 -6.95
CA SER A 106 -10.84 -28.07 -6.59
C SER A 106 -10.12 -29.10 -7.49
N TYR A 107 -9.95 -28.79 -8.77
CA TYR A 107 -9.21 -29.60 -9.74
C TYR A 107 -7.68 -29.44 -9.68
N SER A 108 -7.15 -28.52 -8.88
CA SER A 108 -5.70 -28.30 -8.76
C SER A 108 -5.04 -29.32 -7.81
N ALA A 109 -3.78 -29.67 -8.10
CA ALA A 109 -2.95 -30.55 -7.26
C ALA A 109 -2.34 -29.83 -6.03
N LEU A 110 -2.95 -28.74 -5.56
CA LEU A 110 -2.51 -28.00 -4.38
C LEU A 110 -2.75 -28.81 -3.09
N ASP A 111 -1.91 -28.58 -2.09
CA ASP A 111 -2.10 -29.11 -0.75
C ASP A 111 -3.37 -28.57 -0.08
N ILE A 112 -3.91 -29.35 0.86
CA ILE A 112 -5.17 -29.04 1.55
C ILE A 112 -5.11 -27.70 2.29
N SER A 113 -3.97 -27.36 2.87
CA SER A 113 -3.78 -26.12 3.62
C SER A 113 -3.81 -24.90 2.71
N LYS A 114 -3.13 -24.94 1.54
CA LYS A 114 -3.24 -23.88 0.53
C LYS A 114 -4.65 -23.76 -0.04
N LYS A 115 -5.33 -24.88 -0.31
CA LYS A 115 -6.74 -24.85 -0.74
C LYS A 115 -7.62 -24.16 0.30
N ASN A 116 -7.43 -24.47 1.58
CA ASN A 116 -8.15 -23.83 2.67
C ASN A 116 -7.83 -22.32 2.77
N VAL A 117 -6.57 -21.93 2.65
CA VAL A 117 -6.14 -20.51 2.62
C VAL A 117 -6.85 -19.75 1.49
N ILE A 118 -6.89 -20.31 0.28
CA ILE A 118 -7.55 -19.63 -0.85
C ILE A 118 -9.07 -19.60 -0.65
N PHE A 119 -9.67 -20.67 -0.13
CA PHE A 119 -11.11 -20.68 0.21
C PHE A 119 -11.46 -19.57 1.20
N LEU A 120 -10.71 -19.43 2.28
CA LEU A 120 -10.93 -18.38 3.28
C LEU A 120 -10.67 -16.98 2.69
N ALA A 121 -9.66 -16.84 1.82
CA ALA A 121 -9.43 -15.59 1.10
C ALA A 121 -10.63 -15.25 0.19
N CYS A 122 -11.21 -16.24 -0.49
CA CYS A 122 -12.40 -16.07 -1.32
C CYS A 122 -13.61 -15.65 -0.50
N LEU A 123 -13.87 -16.32 0.62
CA LEU A 123 -14.95 -15.95 1.56
C LEU A 123 -14.79 -14.51 2.04
N ASN A 124 -13.55 -14.10 2.29
CA ASN A 124 -13.23 -12.71 2.63
C ASN A 124 -13.56 -11.71 1.49
N GLY A 125 -13.48 -12.13 0.22
CA GLY A 125 -13.88 -11.32 -0.94
C GLY A 125 -15.32 -10.87 -0.89
N VAL A 126 -16.24 -11.82 -0.62
CA VAL A 126 -17.70 -11.60 -0.50
C VAL A 126 -18.01 -10.48 0.50
N ILE A 127 -17.14 -10.30 1.49
CA ILE A 127 -17.28 -9.27 2.51
C ILE A 127 -16.65 -7.95 2.04
N ILE A 128 -15.41 -7.98 1.56
CA ILE A 128 -14.65 -6.75 1.26
C ILE A 128 -15.17 -6.03 0.02
N VAL A 129 -15.45 -6.75 -1.06
CA VAL A 129 -15.74 -6.15 -2.37
C VAL A 129 -17.01 -5.30 -2.30
N PRO A 130 -18.17 -5.81 -1.84
CA PRO A 130 -19.38 -5.00 -1.72
C PRO A 130 -19.24 -3.89 -0.66
N ARG A 131 -18.57 -4.17 0.46
CA ARG A 131 -18.32 -3.17 1.52
C ARG A 131 -17.52 -1.96 0.99
N SER A 132 -16.60 -2.19 0.05
CA SER A 132 -15.78 -1.12 -0.51
C SER A 132 -16.62 -0.06 -1.22
N LEU A 133 -17.74 -0.44 -1.87
CA LEU A 133 -18.69 0.51 -2.46
C LEU A 133 -19.30 1.44 -1.40
N LEU A 134 -19.69 0.88 -0.25
CA LEU A 134 -20.29 1.63 0.86
C LEU A 134 -19.27 2.61 1.46
N ILE A 135 -18.05 2.14 1.73
CA ILE A 135 -16.97 2.96 2.28
C ILE A 135 -16.63 4.11 1.32
N PHE A 136 -16.43 3.82 0.03
CA PHE A 136 -16.09 4.84 -0.96
C PHE A 136 -17.23 5.85 -1.19
N THR A 137 -18.48 5.41 -1.12
CA THR A 137 -19.64 6.32 -1.21
C THR A 137 -19.69 7.26 0.00
N LEU A 138 -19.44 6.76 1.21
CA LEU A 138 -19.37 7.62 2.41
C LEU A 138 -18.21 8.61 2.34
N GLN A 139 -17.02 8.18 1.89
CA GLN A 139 -15.85 9.06 1.76
C GLN A 139 -16.11 10.19 0.76
N THR A 140 -16.71 9.88 -0.38
CA THR A 140 -16.93 10.84 -1.48
C THR A 140 -18.07 11.80 -1.23
N THR A 141 -19.01 11.41 -0.35
CA THR A 141 -20.12 12.26 0.11
C THR A 141 -19.84 13.01 1.41
N ASN A 142 -18.55 13.11 1.79
CA ASN A 142 -18.07 13.84 2.97
C ASN A 142 -18.57 13.29 4.32
N LYS A 143 -19.02 12.03 4.36
CA LYS A 143 -19.31 11.25 5.58
C LYS A 143 -18.06 10.48 6.04
N VAL A 144 -16.97 11.22 6.16
CA VAL A 144 -15.64 10.66 6.46
C VAL A 144 -15.62 10.01 7.83
N LYS A 145 -16.30 10.60 8.82
CA LYS A 145 -16.40 10.05 10.19
C LYS A 145 -16.98 8.63 10.18
N GLU A 146 -18.08 8.42 9.48
CA GLU A 146 -18.76 7.14 9.39
C GLU A 146 -17.89 6.10 8.67
N SER A 147 -17.26 6.49 7.55
CA SER A 147 -16.31 5.62 6.85
C SER A 147 -15.10 5.24 7.70
N SER A 148 -14.58 6.18 8.50
CA SER A 148 -13.49 5.94 9.45
C SER A 148 -13.88 4.96 10.55
N ILE A 149 -15.10 5.08 11.10
CA ILE A 149 -15.59 4.16 12.13
C ILE A 149 -15.72 2.74 11.57
N ILE A 150 -16.24 2.57 10.35
CA ILE A 150 -16.33 1.26 9.68
C ILE A 150 -14.95 0.59 9.59
N ILE A 151 -13.91 1.34 9.24
CA ILE A 151 -12.52 0.83 9.14
C ILE A 151 -11.96 0.50 10.53
N ILE A 152 -12.17 1.37 11.52
CA ILE A 152 -11.68 1.15 12.89
C ILE A 152 -12.32 -0.09 13.52
N ILE A 153 -13.62 -0.31 13.35
CA ILE A 153 -14.33 -1.49 13.89
C ILE A 153 -13.66 -2.78 13.39
N GLU A 154 -13.34 -2.87 12.10
CA GLU A 154 -12.61 -4.03 11.56
C GLU A 154 -11.32 -4.27 12.33
N LYS A 155 -10.48 -3.24 12.46
CA LYS A 155 -9.15 -3.38 13.06
C LYS A 155 -9.21 -3.67 14.54
N VAL A 156 -10.10 -3.01 15.29
CA VAL A 156 -10.23 -3.21 16.73
C VAL A 156 -10.78 -4.59 17.05
N VAL A 157 -11.82 -5.05 16.35
CA VAL A 157 -12.37 -6.40 16.54
C VAL A 157 -11.34 -7.45 16.17
N TYR A 158 -10.66 -7.28 15.03
CA TYR A 158 -9.60 -8.21 14.63
C TYR A 158 -8.47 -8.30 15.67
N PHE A 159 -8.01 -7.15 16.15
CA PHE A 159 -6.96 -7.06 17.17
C PHE A 159 -7.37 -7.73 18.49
N ALA A 160 -8.58 -7.45 18.97
CA ALA A 160 -9.11 -8.05 20.20
C ALA A 160 -9.20 -9.58 20.09
N MET A 161 -9.71 -10.09 18.96
CA MET A 161 -9.80 -11.53 18.71
C MET A 161 -8.43 -12.20 18.67
N ILE A 162 -7.43 -11.57 18.04
CA ILE A 162 -6.05 -12.09 18.06
C ILE A 162 -5.51 -12.17 19.49
N ILE A 163 -5.68 -11.14 20.32
CA ILE A 163 -5.20 -11.18 21.70
C ILE A 163 -5.82 -12.36 22.46
N ILE A 164 -7.13 -12.60 22.29
CA ILE A 164 -7.83 -13.72 22.94
C ILE A 164 -7.26 -15.07 22.48
N ILE A 165 -7.02 -15.23 21.17
CA ILE A 165 -6.46 -16.48 20.62
C ILE A 165 -5.04 -16.70 21.10
N LEU A 166 -4.19 -15.66 21.06
CA LEU A 166 -2.82 -15.76 21.55
C LEU A 166 -2.77 -16.09 23.05
N ALA A 167 -3.68 -15.51 23.85
CA ALA A 167 -3.81 -15.82 25.28
C ALA A 167 -4.28 -17.27 25.53
N SER A 168 -5.06 -17.85 24.61
CA SER A 168 -5.48 -19.26 24.69
C SER A 168 -4.38 -20.27 24.33
N GLY A 169 -3.22 -19.82 23.85
CA GLY A 169 -2.10 -20.67 23.44
C GLY A 169 -2.29 -21.41 22.11
N ASN A 170 -3.40 -21.19 21.41
CA ASN A 170 -3.67 -21.81 20.11
C ASN A 170 -2.85 -21.16 18.99
N LYS A 171 -2.05 -21.97 18.28
CA LYS A 171 -1.11 -21.49 17.24
C LYS A 171 -1.57 -21.71 15.81
N ARG A 172 -2.77 -22.24 15.61
CA ARG A 172 -3.34 -22.60 14.31
C ARG A 172 -3.61 -21.36 13.45
N PHE A 173 -3.08 -21.34 12.23
CA PHE A 173 -3.26 -20.21 11.31
C PHE A 173 -4.74 -19.93 10.98
N GLU A 174 -5.62 -20.94 10.98
CA GLU A 174 -7.03 -20.77 10.65
C GLU A 174 -7.74 -19.83 11.64
N LEU A 175 -7.36 -19.87 12.92
CA LEU A 175 -7.95 -19.01 13.95
C LEU A 175 -7.61 -17.53 13.73
N LEU A 176 -6.41 -17.24 13.22
CA LEU A 176 -6.01 -15.88 12.84
C LEU A 176 -6.84 -15.37 11.66
N ILE A 177 -7.10 -16.25 10.69
CA ILE A 177 -7.92 -15.93 9.53
C ILE A 177 -9.39 -15.72 9.95
N TYR A 178 -9.93 -16.59 10.80
CA TYR A 178 -11.29 -16.41 11.33
C TYR A 178 -11.43 -15.09 12.12
N SER A 179 -10.40 -14.69 12.85
CA SER A 179 -10.40 -13.39 13.55
C SER A 179 -10.49 -12.21 12.60
N ASP A 180 -9.75 -12.26 11.49
CA ASP A 180 -9.80 -11.23 10.46
C ASP A 180 -11.17 -11.20 9.76
N LEU A 181 -11.73 -12.37 9.46
CA LEU A 181 -13.09 -12.51 8.92
C LEU A 181 -14.14 -11.92 9.87
N VAL A 182 -14.09 -12.23 11.16
CA VAL A 182 -15.01 -11.69 12.18
C VAL A 182 -14.90 -10.16 12.26
N GLY A 183 -13.68 -9.61 12.22
CA GLY A 183 -13.48 -8.16 12.15
C GLY A 183 -14.15 -7.54 10.93
N LYS A 184 -13.97 -8.16 9.75
CA LYS A 184 -14.53 -7.65 8.49
C LYS A 184 -16.05 -7.81 8.41
N ILE A 185 -16.61 -8.90 8.92
CA ILE A 185 -18.05 -9.11 9.08
C ILE A 185 -18.62 -8.04 10.00
N SER A 186 -18.01 -7.79 11.15
CA SER A 186 -18.47 -6.75 12.10
C SER A 186 -18.51 -5.37 11.44
N SER A 187 -17.47 -5.05 10.67
CA SER A 187 -17.38 -3.82 9.88
C SER A 187 -18.45 -3.74 8.77
N LEU A 188 -18.72 -4.85 8.07
CA LEU A 188 -19.77 -4.93 7.06
C LEU A 188 -21.16 -4.74 7.68
N LEU A 189 -21.46 -5.43 8.79
CA LEU A 189 -22.74 -5.29 9.50
C LEU A 189 -22.96 -3.84 9.96
N PHE A 190 -21.93 -3.19 10.50
CA PHE A 190 -22.02 -1.78 10.86
C PHE A 190 -22.22 -0.89 9.62
N SER A 191 -21.58 -1.21 8.49
CA SER A 191 -21.78 -0.47 7.23
C SER A 191 -23.22 -0.57 6.72
N TYR A 192 -23.92 -1.69 6.95
CA TYR A 192 -25.34 -1.84 6.63
C TYR A 192 -26.24 -0.95 7.48
N VAL A 193 -25.92 -0.77 8.75
CA VAL A 193 -26.66 0.16 9.63
C VAL A 193 -26.52 1.59 9.12
N VAL A 194 -25.30 2.00 8.77
CA VAL A 194 -25.00 3.37 8.30
C VAL A 194 -25.56 3.63 6.89
N CYS A 195 -25.47 2.65 6.00
CA CYS A 195 -25.79 2.77 4.57
C CYS A 195 -27.06 1.99 4.18
N LYS A 196 -28.01 1.83 5.11
CA LYS A 196 -29.22 1.01 4.89
C LYS A 196 -29.98 1.39 3.61
N ASP A 197 -29.99 2.67 3.27
CA ASP A 197 -30.64 3.25 2.09
C ASP A 197 -29.91 2.94 0.78
N LEU A 198 -28.64 2.53 0.84
CA LEU A 198 -27.85 2.11 -0.32
C LEU A 198 -27.87 0.57 -0.52
N VAL A 199 -28.42 -0.20 0.42
CA VAL A 199 -28.41 -1.67 0.40
C VAL A 199 -29.82 -2.26 0.34
N PHE A 200 -30.72 -1.79 1.20
CA PHE A 200 -32.07 -2.35 1.39
C PHE A 200 -33.18 -1.50 0.76
N GLY A 201 -32.88 -0.85 -0.37
CA GLY A 201 -33.83 0.01 -1.08
C GLY A 201 -34.50 -0.67 -2.27
N ARG A 202 -35.26 0.13 -3.04
CA ARG A 202 -35.79 -0.30 -4.34
C ARG A 202 -34.68 -0.30 -5.38
N TYR A 203 -34.68 -1.29 -6.25
CA TYR A 203 -33.78 -1.33 -7.41
C TYR A 203 -34.14 -0.24 -8.41
N GLU A 204 -33.13 0.26 -9.10
CA GLU A 204 -33.31 1.04 -10.32
C GLU A 204 -33.73 0.11 -11.48
N SER A 205 -34.40 0.66 -12.50
CA SER A 205 -34.74 -0.08 -13.71
C SER A 205 -33.51 -0.79 -14.32
N PHE A 206 -33.69 -1.98 -14.88
CA PHE A 206 -32.58 -2.82 -15.36
C PHE A 206 -31.71 -2.08 -16.40
N LYS A 207 -32.35 -1.42 -17.37
CA LYS A 207 -31.67 -0.66 -18.43
C LYS A 207 -30.80 0.47 -17.84
N ASN A 208 -31.31 1.22 -16.87
CA ASN A 208 -30.55 2.29 -16.22
C ASN A 208 -29.45 1.73 -15.31
N SER A 209 -29.72 0.63 -14.60
CA SER A 209 -28.73 -0.05 -13.75
C SER A 209 -27.50 -0.49 -14.55
N VAL A 210 -27.70 -1.19 -15.67
CA VAL A 210 -26.60 -1.64 -16.54
C VAL A 210 -25.83 -0.45 -17.11
N LYS A 211 -26.54 0.60 -17.56
CA LYS A 211 -25.90 1.83 -18.05
C LYS A 211 -25.03 2.48 -16.98
N GLU A 212 -25.54 2.66 -15.77
CA GLU A 212 -24.79 3.27 -14.67
C GLU A 212 -23.59 2.43 -14.23
N ILE A 213 -23.74 1.11 -14.16
CA ILE A 213 -22.65 0.17 -13.87
C ILE A 213 -21.54 0.29 -14.93
N ALA A 214 -21.89 0.26 -16.21
CA ALA A 214 -20.92 0.38 -17.30
C ALA A 214 -20.16 1.71 -17.26
N VAL A 215 -20.87 2.81 -16.97
CA VAL A 215 -20.24 4.14 -16.83
C VAL A 215 -19.30 4.18 -15.62
N ASN A 216 -19.68 3.58 -14.47
CA ASN A 216 -18.79 3.48 -13.31
C ASN A 216 -17.55 2.64 -13.61
N ILE A 217 -17.71 1.43 -14.15
CA ILE A 217 -16.57 0.57 -14.53
C ILE A 217 -15.65 1.28 -15.52
N SER A 218 -16.20 1.96 -16.52
CA SER A 218 -15.39 2.72 -17.49
C SER A 218 -14.62 3.87 -16.83
N ALA A 219 -15.19 4.53 -15.82
CA ALA A 219 -14.53 5.61 -15.11
C ALA A 219 -13.43 5.10 -14.16
N GLY A 220 -13.67 4.00 -13.45
CA GLY A 220 -12.78 3.51 -12.40
C GLY A 220 -11.74 2.47 -12.84
N SER A 221 -11.98 1.70 -13.90
CA SER A 221 -11.09 0.62 -14.37
C SER A 221 -9.64 1.08 -14.58
N LYS A 222 -9.42 2.27 -15.14
CA LYS A 222 -8.06 2.82 -15.34
C LYS A 222 -7.32 3.02 -14.01
N LEU A 223 -8.01 3.54 -12.99
CA LEU A 223 -7.44 3.74 -11.66
C LEU A 223 -7.19 2.40 -10.98
N MET A 224 -8.16 1.48 -11.06
CA MET A 224 -8.05 0.14 -10.52
C MET A 224 -6.85 -0.61 -11.12
N ILE A 225 -6.73 -0.64 -12.47
CA ILE A 225 -5.62 -1.31 -13.17
C ILE A 225 -4.29 -0.66 -12.81
N ALA A 226 -4.23 0.66 -12.62
CA ALA A 226 -2.99 1.33 -12.22
C ALA A 226 -2.53 0.90 -10.82
N ASN A 227 -3.46 0.76 -9.88
CA ASN A 227 -3.19 0.30 -8.52
C ASN A 227 -2.83 -1.19 -8.50
N LEU A 228 -3.58 -2.03 -9.24
CA LEU A 228 -3.30 -3.45 -9.39
C LEU A 228 -1.91 -3.68 -10.01
N ALA A 229 -1.56 -2.92 -11.06
CA ALA A 229 -0.24 -2.99 -11.68
C ALA A 229 0.87 -2.60 -10.69
N SER A 230 0.68 -1.54 -9.89
CA SER A 230 1.62 -1.16 -8.84
C SER A 230 1.89 -2.32 -7.86
N MET A 231 0.83 -3.04 -7.49
CA MET A 231 0.91 -4.15 -6.54
C MET A 231 1.54 -5.40 -7.16
N LEU A 232 1.24 -5.69 -8.43
CA LEU A 232 1.77 -6.83 -9.18
C LEU A 232 3.29 -6.79 -9.37
N ILE A 233 3.92 -5.62 -9.33
CA ILE A 233 5.39 -5.49 -9.43
C ILE A 233 6.10 -6.37 -8.39
N ILE A 234 5.67 -6.28 -7.13
CA ILE A 234 6.15 -7.14 -6.04
C ILE A 234 5.40 -8.47 -6.02
N GLY A 235 4.11 -8.45 -6.37
CA GLY A 235 3.22 -9.61 -6.34
C GLY A 235 3.72 -10.78 -7.19
N ILE A 236 4.20 -10.53 -8.41
CA ILE A 236 4.73 -11.56 -9.31
C ILE A 236 5.94 -12.26 -8.69
N VAL A 237 6.88 -11.49 -8.13
CA VAL A 237 8.07 -12.05 -7.47
C VAL A 237 7.66 -12.86 -6.24
N ARG A 238 6.70 -12.37 -5.44
CA ARG A 238 6.17 -13.09 -4.27
C ARG A 238 5.48 -14.41 -4.64
N LEU A 239 4.69 -14.41 -5.72
CA LEU A 239 4.06 -15.63 -6.24
C LEU A 239 5.12 -16.66 -6.68
N TYR A 240 6.17 -16.20 -7.34
CA TYR A 240 7.28 -17.09 -7.72
C TYR A 240 8.00 -17.66 -6.50
N ILE A 241 8.23 -16.82 -5.47
CA ILE A 241 8.83 -17.26 -4.21
C ILE A 241 7.95 -18.32 -3.52
N GLU A 242 6.65 -18.09 -3.44
CA GLU A 242 5.68 -19.03 -2.87
C GLU A 242 5.65 -20.38 -3.58
N ARG A 243 5.77 -20.36 -4.91
CA ARG A 243 5.71 -21.60 -5.72
C ARG A 243 7.01 -22.38 -5.74
N SER A 244 8.15 -21.71 -5.63
CA SER A 244 9.46 -22.33 -5.84
C SER A 244 10.21 -22.62 -4.55
N TRP A 245 9.81 -22.01 -3.44
CA TRP A 245 10.36 -22.26 -2.10
C TRP A 245 9.26 -22.65 -1.11
N SER A 246 9.66 -23.03 0.10
CA SER A 246 8.72 -23.47 1.13
C SER A 246 7.81 -22.34 1.63
N ILE A 247 6.67 -22.72 2.22
CA ILE A 247 5.73 -21.76 2.81
C ILE A 247 6.36 -20.96 3.96
N GLU A 248 7.29 -21.56 4.74
CA GLU A 248 8.03 -20.82 5.77
C GLU A 248 8.93 -19.75 5.15
N THR A 249 9.59 -20.07 4.03
CA THR A 249 10.45 -19.12 3.31
C THR A 249 9.62 -17.95 2.78
N PHE A 250 8.46 -18.24 2.18
CA PHE A 250 7.51 -17.21 1.77
C PHE A 250 7.03 -16.36 2.96
N GLY A 251 6.72 -16.98 4.09
CA GLY A 251 6.31 -16.31 5.32
C GLY A 251 7.38 -15.34 5.83
N LYS A 252 8.62 -15.82 5.94
CA LYS A 252 9.80 -15.03 6.34
C LYS A 252 10.05 -13.82 5.43
N ILE A 253 9.91 -13.98 4.11
CA ILE A 253 10.07 -12.89 3.15
C ILE A 253 8.90 -11.91 3.23
N SER A 254 7.67 -12.42 3.38
CA SER A 254 6.46 -11.61 3.53
C SER A 254 6.48 -10.77 4.80
N PHE A 255 6.99 -11.32 5.90
CA PHE A 255 7.27 -10.58 7.14
C PHE A 255 8.25 -9.43 6.89
N THR A 256 9.37 -9.73 6.23
CA THR A 256 10.41 -8.73 5.93
C THR A 256 9.90 -7.61 5.02
N LEU A 257 9.11 -7.94 3.99
CA LEU A 257 8.43 -6.97 3.14
C LEU A 257 7.41 -6.14 3.93
N SER A 258 6.67 -6.77 4.84
CA SER A 258 5.71 -6.08 5.71
C SER A 258 6.43 -5.05 6.57
N ILE A 259 7.52 -5.41 7.26
CA ILE A 259 8.36 -4.48 8.03
C ILE A 259 8.85 -3.31 7.18
N SER A 260 9.40 -3.62 6.01
CA SER A 260 9.95 -2.61 5.11
C SER A 260 8.86 -1.66 4.56
N SER A 261 7.61 -2.13 4.48
CA SER A 261 6.46 -1.36 4.00
C SER A 261 5.72 -0.56 5.08
N MET A 262 5.85 -0.91 6.38
CA MET A 262 5.11 -0.25 7.46
C MET A 262 5.39 1.25 7.56
N ALA A 263 6.62 1.66 7.24
CA ALA A 263 7.02 3.05 7.28
C ALA A 263 6.41 3.89 6.13
N LEU A 264 5.86 3.26 5.08
CA LEU A 264 5.22 3.95 3.95
C LEU A 264 3.92 4.68 4.34
N LEU A 265 3.26 4.26 5.43
CA LEU A 265 1.95 4.80 5.81
C LEU A 265 2.04 6.15 6.54
N PHE A 266 3.09 6.38 7.34
CA PHE A 266 3.38 7.71 7.90
C PHE A 266 3.62 8.75 6.79
N ILE A 267 4.18 8.26 5.69
CA ILE A 267 4.62 8.99 4.51
C ILE A 267 3.45 9.32 3.57
N ASN A 268 2.52 8.38 3.35
CA ASN A 268 1.29 8.63 2.60
C ASN A 268 0.44 9.76 3.20
N SER A 269 0.51 9.97 4.52
CA SER A 269 -0.19 11.07 5.20
C SER A 269 0.33 12.45 4.78
N ILE A 270 1.62 12.58 4.44
CA ILE A 270 2.21 13.82 3.92
C ILE A 270 1.76 14.07 2.48
N GLY A 271 1.68 13.02 1.65
CA GLY A 271 1.15 13.11 0.28
C GLY A 271 -0.29 13.65 0.22
N LEU A 272 -1.13 13.28 1.19
CA LEU A 272 -2.50 13.80 1.33
C LEU A 272 -2.56 15.31 1.61
N VAL A 273 -1.54 15.87 2.26
CA VAL A 273 -1.42 17.32 2.52
C VAL A 273 -0.79 18.06 1.34
N LEU A 274 0.17 17.41 0.66
CA LEU A 274 0.84 17.98 -0.51
C LEU A 274 -0.10 18.09 -1.71
N PHE A 275 -0.94 17.09 -1.98
CA PHE A 275 -1.77 17.05 -3.18
C PHE A 275 -2.72 18.27 -3.34
N PRO A 276 -3.53 18.67 -2.33
CA PRO A 276 -4.39 19.84 -2.45
C PRO A 276 -3.61 21.14 -2.66
N THR A 277 -2.42 21.25 -2.07
CA THR A 277 -1.55 22.41 -2.20
C THR A 277 -1.03 22.52 -3.64
N LEU A 278 -0.54 21.41 -4.20
CA LEU A 278 -0.04 21.36 -5.58
C LEU A 278 -1.11 21.71 -6.62
N ARG A 279 -2.33 21.21 -6.43
CA ARG A 279 -3.43 21.45 -7.38
C ARG A 279 -3.88 22.92 -7.44
N ARG A 280 -3.59 23.72 -6.42
CA ARG A 280 -3.95 25.14 -6.35
C ARG A 280 -2.86 26.08 -6.89
N LEU A 281 -1.66 25.58 -7.11
CA LEU A 281 -0.55 26.37 -7.62
C LEU A 281 -0.66 26.53 -9.14
N ALA A 282 -0.25 27.70 -9.64
CA ALA A 282 -0.03 27.89 -11.06
C ALA A 282 1.04 26.92 -11.56
N TYR A 283 0.90 26.45 -12.80
CA TYR A 283 1.81 25.48 -13.42
C TYR A 283 3.27 25.94 -13.32
N ASP A 284 3.53 27.24 -13.49
CA ASP A 284 4.87 27.83 -13.48
C ASP A 284 5.56 27.78 -12.09
N SER A 285 4.78 27.59 -11.02
CA SER A 285 5.31 27.43 -9.66
C SER A 285 5.68 25.99 -9.33
N LEU A 286 5.24 25.00 -10.12
CA LEU A 286 5.48 23.58 -9.84
C LEU A 286 6.97 23.18 -9.96
N PRO A 287 7.74 23.62 -10.98
CA PRO A 287 9.16 23.26 -11.09
C PRO A 287 9.99 23.75 -9.90
N THR A 288 9.76 24.99 -9.47
CA THR A 288 10.48 25.57 -8.32
C THR A 288 10.14 24.82 -7.04
N LEU A 289 8.86 24.52 -6.80
CA LEU A 289 8.43 23.77 -5.62
C LEU A 289 8.98 22.33 -5.61
N TYR A 290 8.95 21.65 -6.76
CA TYR A 290 9.52 20.31 -6.90
C TYR A 290 11.02 20.31 -6.54
N GLY A 291 11.77 21.29 -7.05
CA GLY A 291 13.18 21.47 -6.74
C GLY A 291 13.47 21.66 -5.25
N LYS A 292 12.56 22.28 -4.48
CA LYS A 292 12.70 22.44 -3.02
C LYS A 292 12.29 21.21 -2.22
N ILE A 293 11.14 20.62 -2.54
CA ILE A 293 10.57 19.50 -1.76
C ILE A 293 11.41 18.23 -1.96
N ARG A 294 11.95 18.02 -3.17
CA ARG A 294 12.71 16.82 -3.49
C ARG A 294 13.90 16.54 -2.56
N PRO A 295 14.87 17.46 -2.35
CA PRO A 295 15.95 17.23 -1.40
C PRO A 295 15.44 17.16 0.05
N LEU A 296 14.39 17.92 0.40
CA LEU A 296 13.77 17.89 1.71
C LEU A 296 13.17 16.51 2.05
N ILE A 297 12.73 15.75 1.06
CA ILE A 297 12.24 14.37 1.24
C ILE A 297 13.38 13.37 1.08
N GLY A 298 14.19 13.48 0.02
CA GLY A 298 15.22 12.47 -0.32
C GLY A 298 16.26 12.28 0.79
N ILE A 299 16.71 13.36 1.42
CA ILE A 299 17.74 13.29 2.47
C ILE A 299 17.20 12.54 3.71
N PRO A 300 16.05 12.92 4.31
CA PRO A 300 15.45 12.13 5.39
C PRO A 300 15.21 10.66 5.04
N LEU A 301 14.78 10.35 3.80
CA LEU A 301 14.58 8.96 3.38
C LEU A 301 15.88 8.15 3.40
N THR A 302 16.99 8.73 2.94
CA THR A 302 18.30 8.07 3.02
C THR A 302 18.79 7.91 4.46
N ALA A 303 18.53 8.91 5.32
CA ALA A 303 18.85 8.87 6.74
C ALA A 303 18.01 7.83 7.51
N PHE A 304 16.76 7.62 7.09
CA PHE A 304 15.86 6.64 7.68
C PHE A 304 16.40 5.20 7.56
N LEU A 305 17.21 4.91 6.54
CA LEU A 305 17.86 3.59 6.42
C LEU A 305 18.74 3.25 7.63
N THR A 306 19.22 4.25 8.38
CA THR A 306 19.96 4.03 9.63
C THR A 306 19.12 3.31 10.70
N LEU A 307 17.78 3.42 10.66
CA LEU A 307 16.90 2.69 11.56
C LEU A 307 16.92 1.17 11.35
N TYR A 308 17.47 0.70 10.23
CA TYR A 308 17.70 -0.72 10.00
C TYR A 308 18.51 -1.36 11.14
N PHE A 309 19.60 -0.72 11.58
CA PHE A 309 20.52 -1.31 12.54
C PHE A 309 19.90 -1.52 13.94
N PRO A 310 19.26 -0.51 14.59
CA PRO A 310 18.58 -0.75 15.85
C PRO A 310 17.41 -1.74 15.69
N LEU A 311 16.66 -1.66 14.58
CA LEU A 311 15.53 -2.55 14.31
C LEU A 311 15.99 -4.00 14.14
N LYS A 312 17.09 -4.25 13.41
CA LYS A 312 17.72 -5.58 13.28
C LYS A 312 18.08 -6.14 14.65
N GLY A 313 18.67 -5.33 15.52
CA GLY A 313 19.04 -5.73 16.89
C GLY A 313 17.83 -6.17 17.71
N ILE A 314 16.77 -5.37 17.71
CA ILE A 314 15.51 -5.68 18.40
C ILE A 314 14.89 -6.96 17.84
N LEU A 315 14.79 -7.10 16.52
CA LEU A 315 14.18 -8.27 15.88
C LEU A 315 15.00 -9.55 16.08
N TYR A 316 16.33 -9.46 16.16
CA TYR A 316 17.19 -10.61 16.43
C TYR A 316 16.96 -11.22 17.82
N GLN A 317 16.56 -10.38 18.78
CA GLN A 317 16.20 -10.79 20.14
C GLN A 317 14.73 -11.21 20.22
N TRP A 318 13.84 -10.46 19.58
CA TRP A 318 12.39 -10.70 19.61
C TRP A 318 11.95 -11.92 18.79
N LEU A 319 12.63 -12.21 17.67
CA LEU A 319 12.26 -13.26 16.71
C LEU A 319 13.47 -14.13 16.32
N PRO A 320 13.95 -14.99 17.25
CA PRO A 320 15.13 -15.82 16.99
C PRO A 320 14.95 -16.79 15.80
N GLU A 321 13.74 -17.29 15.57
CA GLU A 321 13.43 -18.20 14.43
C GLU A 321 13.52 -17.51 13.05
N TYR A 322 13.50 -16.17 13.02
CA TYR A 322 13.55 -15.36 11.80
C TYR A 322 14.95 -14.82 11.50
N ARG A 323 15.95 -15.12 12.33
CA ARG A 323 17.32 -14.55 12.21
C ARG A 323 17.93 -14.71 10.83
N GLU A 324 17.83 -15.91 10.24
CA GLU A 324 18.35 -16.20 8.91
C GLU A 324 17.67 -15.33 7.83
N SER A 325 16.36 -15.09 7.97
CA SER A 325 15.61 -14.25 7.05
C SER A 325 15.80 -12.75 7.24
N LEU A 326 16.27 -12.29 8.41
CA LEU A 326 16.59 -10.88 8.63
C LEU A 326 17.74 -10.39 7.75
N VAL A 327 18.52 -11.30 7.15
CA VAL A 327 19.48 -10.96 6.09
C VAL A 327 18.76 -10.38 4.87
N PHE A 328 17.58 -10.90 4.51
CA PHE A 328 16.78 -10.36 3.41
C PHE A 328 16.24 -8.97 3.72
N MET A 329 16.08 -8.62 5.00
CA MET A 329 15.70 -7.28 5.41
C MET A 329 16.76 -6.26 5.01
N ALA A 330 18.04 -6.60 5.08
CA ALA A 330 19.13 -5.72 4.61
C ALA A 330 18.96 -5.37 3.12
N ILE A 331 18.56 -6.35 2.31
CA ILE A 331 18.37 -6.17 0.87
C ILE A 331 17.11 -5.37 0.60
N LEU A 332 16.02 -5.64 1.32
CA LEU A 332 14.71 -5.04 1.07
C LEU A 332 14.55 -3.63 1.66
N PHE A 333 15.26 -3.27 2.74
CA PHE A 333 15.07 -1.99 3.43
C PHE A 333 15.14 -0.75 2.50
N PRO A 334 16.05 -0.68 1.51
CA PRO A 334 16.10 0.44 0.55
C PRO A 334 14.84 0.63 -0.29
N MET A 335 13.95 -0.37 -0.38
CA MET A 335 12.64 -0.20 -1.00
C MET A 335 11.88 0.99 -0.41
N PHE A 336 12.14 1.31 0.86
CA PHE A 336 11.58 2.45 1.56
C PHE A 336 11.84 3.77 0.83
N ILE A 337 13.05 3.99 0.30
CA ILE A 337 13.39 5.22 -0.44
C ILE A 337 12.49 5.33 -1.68
N TYR A 338 12.44 4.26 -2.48
CA TYR A 338 11.76 4.28 -3.77
C TYR A 338 10.24 4.35 -3.63
N GLU A 339 9.65 3.53 -2.76
CA GLU A 339 8.21 3.55 -2.54
C GLU A 339 7.74 4.87 -1.91
N SER A 340 8.49 5.40 -0.94
CA SER A 340 8.15 6.68 -0.31
C SER A 340 8.22 7.83 -1.30
N LYS A 341 9.31 7.93 -2.05
CA LYS A 341 9.49 8.99 -3.06
C LYS A 341 8.45 8.87 -4.18
N MET A 342 8.18 7.66 -4.63
CA MET A 342 7.15 7.41 -5.65
C MET A 342 5.77 7.86 -5.15
N ASN A 343 5.34 7.44 -3.97
CA ASN A 343 3.98 7.71 -3.48
C ASN A 343 3.80 9.16 -2.96
N MET A 344 4.78 9.73 -2.24
CA MET A 344 4.66 11.06 -1.64
C MET A 344 4.85 12.19 -2.65
N LEU A 345 5.84 12.04 -3.52
CA LEU A 345 6.34 13.13 -4.34
C LEU A 345 5.92 12.93 -5.80
N ILE A 346 6.42 11.87 -6.43
CA ILE A 346 6.30 11.72 -7.89
C ILE A 346 4.84 11.50 -8.30
N ALA A 347 4.16 10.53 -7.69
CA ALA A 347 2.76 10.24 -7.98
C ALA A 347 1.85 11.43 -7.64
N THR A 348 2.11 12.14 -6.54
CA THR A 348 1.35 13.33 -6.14
C THR A 348 1.45 14.45 -7.16
N PHE A 349 2.65 14.74 -7.68
CA PHE A 349 2.85 15.72 -8.74
C PHE A 349 2.24 15.26 -10.06
N LEU A 350 2.42 14.00 -10.48
CA LEU A 350 1.83 13.46 -11.70
C LEU A 350 0.29 13.49 -11.65
N LYS A 351 -0.32 13.20 -10.50
CA LYS A 351 -1.76 13.34 -10.27
C LYS A 351 -2.19 14.81 -10.32
N ALA A 352 -1.42 15.73 -9.74
CA ALA A 352 -1.71 17.17 -9.83
C ALA A 352 -1.67 17.68 -11.29
N LEU A 353 -0.80 17.10 -12.12
CA LEU A 353 -0.66 17.39 -13.55
C LEU A 353 -1.65 16.61 -14.45
N ARG A 354 -2.58 15.83 -13.89
CA ARG A 354 -3.51 14.95 -14.63
C ARG A 354 -2.80 13.97 -15.59
N LYS A 355 -1.71 13.36 -15.12
CA LYS A 355 -0.90 12.38 -15.87
C LYS A 355 -1.07 10.94 -15.35
N GLU A 356 -2.25 10.60 -14.82
CA GLU A 356 -2.56 9.27 -14.28
C GLU A 356 -2.34 8.14 -15.31
N LYS A 357 -2.65 8.41 -16.59
CA LYS A 357 -2.35 7.48 -17.69
C LYS A 357 -0.86 7.11 -17.75
N HIS A 358 0.03 8.04 -17.45
CA HIS A 358 1.47 7.78 -17.47
C HIS A 358 1.93 6.97 -16.25
N ILE A 359 1.32 7.20 -15.07
CA ILE A 359 1.54 6.36 -13.89
C ILE A 359 1.17 4.91 -14.22
N LEU A 360 0.02 4.69 -14.86
CA LEU A 360 -0.41 3.37 -15.31
C LEU A 360 0.60 2.74 -16.28
N ILE A 361 1.02 3.47 -17.32
CA ILE A 361 1.96 2.96 -18.33
C ILE A 361 3.28 2.54 -17.67
N ILE A 362 3.83 3.37 -16.77
CA ILE A 362 5.08 3.05 -16.07
C ILE A 362 4.92 1.82 -15.20
N ASN A 363 3.82 1.72 -14.43
CA ASN A 363 3.55 0.52 -13.64
C ASN A 363 3.47 -0.73 -14.52
N LEU A 364 2.80 -0.66 -15.67
CA LEU A 364 2.70 -1.79 -16.61
C LEU A 364 4.06 -2.18 -17.21
N ILE A 365 4.89 -1.21 -17.59
CA ILE A 365 6.27 -1.47 -18.07
C ILE A 365 7.06 -2.25 -17.01
N VAL A 366 6.98 -1.82 -15.75
CA VAL A 366 7.70 -2.49 -14.65
C VAL A 366 7.08 -3.84 -14.30
N VAL A 367 5.77 -4.03 -14.45
CA VAL A 367 5.12 -5.35 -14.33
C VAL A 367 5.66 -6.31 -15.38
N VAL A 368 5.78 -5.88 -16.64
CA VAL A 368 6.38 -6.69 -17.71
C VAL A 368 7.83 -7.03 -17.38
N ALA A 369 8.62 -6.06 -16.92
CA ALA A 369 9.99 -6.31 -16.46
C ALA A 369 10.03 -7.30 -15.28
N SER A 370 9.12 -7.18 -14.31
CA SER A 370 8.98 -8.10 -13.18
C SER A 370 8.70 -9.53 -13.64
N LEU A 371 7.79 -9.70 -14.59
CA LEU A 371 7.50 -10.99 -15.19
C LEU A 371 8.72 -11.59 -15.89
N ILE A 372 9.42 -10.81 -16.73
CA ILE A 372 10.61 -11.27 -17.46
C ILE A 372 11.72 -11.69 -16.49
N ILE A 373 12.04 -10.85 -15.51
CA ILE A 373 13.10 -11.13 -14.52
C ILE A 373 12.73 -12.36 -13.68
N THR A 374 11.46 -12.48 -13.29
CA THR A 374 10.96 -13.62 -12.53
C THR A 374 11.02 -14.91 -13.33
N LEU A 375 10.64 -14.90 -14.62
CA LEU A 375 10.74 -16.05 -15.52
C LEU A 375 12.20 -16.44 -15.76
N ALA A 376 13.10 -15.46 -15.97
CA ALA A 376 14.52 -15.71 -16.09
C ALA A 376 15.09 -16.37 -14.82
N ASN A 377 14.66 -15.93 -13.64
CA ASN A 377 15.05 -16.59 -12.39
C ASN A 377 14.45 -17.99 -12.27
N ALA A 378 13.18 -18.17 -12.62
CA ALA A 378 12.49 -19.46 -12.55
C ALA A 378 13.15 -20.54 -13.41
N LEU A 379 13.57 -20.17 -14.63
CA LEU A 379 14.06 -21.12 -15.61
C LEU A 379 15.58 -21.30 -15.53
N ILE A 380 16.34 -20.23 -15.30
CA ILE A 380 17.80 -20.20 -15.47
C ILE A 380 18.52 -20.13 -14.12
N ILE A 381 18.28 -19.06 -13.34
CA ILE A 381 19.13 -18.71 -12.19
C ILE A 381 18.76 -19.51 -10.92
N LYS A 382 17.47 -19.72 -10.67
CA LYS A 382 16.89 -20.46 -9.54
C LYS A 382 17.44 -20.02 -8.17
N ASN A 383 17.56 -18.71 -7.94
CA ASN A 383 18.18 -18.15 -6.74
C ASN A 383 17.24 -17.22 -5.96
N LEU A 384 17.11 -17.46 -4.66
CA LEU A 384 16.24 -16.69 -3.78
C LEU A 384 16.73 -15.25 -3.56
N TYR A 385 18.05 -15.07 -3.38
CA TYR A 385 18.63 -13.73 -3.25
C TYR A 385 18.37 -12.91 -4.51
N PHE A 386 18.49 -13.51 -5.70
CA PHE A 386 18.19 -12.83 -6.95
C PHE A 386 16.73 -12.34 -7.01
N SER A 387 15.76 -13.16 -6.58
CA SER A 387 14.37 -12.73 -6.45
C SER A 387 14.25 -11.51 -5.54
N ILE A 388 14.91 -11.52 -4.39
CA ILE A 388 14.79 -10.46 -3.40
C ILE A 388 15.48 -9.17 -3.86
N PHE A 389 16.66 -9.26 -4.48
CA PHE A 389 17.32 -8.14 -5.13
C PHE A 389 16.46 -7.55 -6.27
N SER A 390 15.78 -8.40 -7.03
CA SER A 390 14.92 -7.96 -8.12
C SER A 390 13.77 -7.07 -7.63
N ILE A 391 13.23 -7.32 -6.42
CA ILE A 391 12.17 -6.47 -5.84
C ILE A 391 12.66 -5.02 -5.72
N VAL A 392 13.83 -4.81 -5.09
CA VAL A 392 14.36 -3.45 -4.91
C VAL A 392 14.76 -2.83 -6.25
N ALA A 393 15.34 -3.61 -7.16
CA ALA A 393 15.69 -3.13 -8.49
C ALA A 393 14.45 -2.68 -9.28
N LEU A 394 13.37 -3.46 -9.27
CA LEU A 394 12.11 -3.13 -9.95
C LEU A 394 11.48 -1.85 -9.39
N LEU A 395 11.48 -1.69 -8.06
CA LEU A 395 10.98 -0.48 -7.40
C LEU A 395 11.84 0.74 -7.71
N ALA A 396 13.16 0.57 -7.77
CA ALA A 396 14.09 1.61 -8.18
C ALA A 396 13.84 2.03 -9.63
N ILE A 397 13.73 1.08 -10.56
CA ILE A 397 13.41 1.34 -11.98
C ILE A 397 12.10 2.11 -12.10
N ARG A 398 11.05 1.67 -11.40
CA ARG A 398 9.75 2.36 -11.37
C ARG A 398 9.88 3.82 -10.94
N CYS A 399 10.59 4.05 -9.83
CA CYS A 399 10.79 5.38 -9.28
C CYS A 399 11.58 6.28 -10.24
N VAL A 400 12.67 5.76 -10.81
CA VAL A 400 13.53 6.47 -11.77
C VAL A 400 12.77 6.86 -13.04
N LEU A 401 12.04 5.92 -13.66
CA LEU A 401 11.25 6.18 -14.87
C LEU A 401 10.18 7.25 -14.63
N ALA A 402 9.48 7.16 -13.49
CA ALA A 402 8.44 8.12 -13.13
C ALA A 402 9.00 9.51 -12.82
N GLU A 403 10.14 9.57 -12.15
CA GLU A 403 10.85 10.81 -11.87
C GLU A 403 11.39 11.45 -13.15
N GLU A 404 11.94 10.67 -14.07
CA GLU A 404 12.43 11.16 -15.35
C GLU A 404 11.31 11.80 -16.16
N LEU A 405 10.18 11.11 -16.28
CA LEU A 405 8.99 11.66 -16.91
C LEU A 405 8.56 12.98 -16.26
N LEU A 406 8.51 13.03 -14.92
CA LEU A 406 8.10 14.24 -14.20
C LEU A 406 9.06 15.41 -14.45
N CYS A 407 10.38 15.16 -14.41
CA CYS A 407 11.39 16.18 -14.71
C CYS A 407 11.22 16.72 -16.14
N ARG A 408 10.99 15.84 -17.14
CA ARG A 408 10.72 16.26 -18.52
C ARG A 408 9.47 17.13 -18.62
N LEU A 409 8.39 16.77 -17.93
CA LEU A 409 7.15 17.57 -17.90
C LEU A 409 7.35 18.95 -17.27
N LEU A 410 8.12 19.01 -16.18
CA LEU A 410 8.45 20.26 -15.48
C LEU A 410 9.59 21.06 -16.16
N LYS A 411 10.13 20.57 -17.29
CA LYS A 411 11.30 21.13 -17.98
C LYS A 411 12.52 21.30 -17.06
N LEU A 412 12.68 20.38 -16.10
CA LEU A 412 13.82 20.29 -15.21
C LEU A 412 14.84 19.28 -15.77
N LYS A 413 16.13 19.53 -15.55
CA LYS A 413 17.17 18.53 -15.85
C LYS A 413 17.02 17.35 -14.91
N PHE A 414 17.16 16.13 -15.45
CA PHE A 414 17.23 14.93 -14.61
C PHE A 414 18.46 15.04 -13.70
N ASN A 415 18.22 15.05 -12.39
CA ASN A 415 19.22 15.50 -11.43
C ASN A 415 20.09 14.34 -10.93
N ARG A 416 21.35 14.65 -10.62
CA ARG A 416 22.36 13.73 -10.05
C ARG A 416 21.89 13.04 -8.76
N ASP A 417 20.96 13.64 -8.02
CA ASP A 417 20.46 13.09 -6.75
C ASP A 417 19.84 11.70 -6.85
N THR A 418 19.15 11.38 -7.94
CA THR A 418 18.55 10.04 -8.10
C THR A 418 19.65 8.99 -8.23
N ILE A 419 20.75 9.33 -8.90
CA ILE A 419 21.94 8.49 -8.98
C ILE A 419 22.58 8.34 -7.59
N PHE A 420 22.67 9.43 -6.82
CA PHE A 420 23.14 9.36 -5.43
C PHE A 420 22.27 8.46 -4.55
N GLU A 421 20.94 8.52 -4.65
CA GLU A 421 20.03 7.65 -3.91
C GLU A 421 20.23 6.17 -4.28
N LEU A 422 20.42 5.86 -5.58
CA LEU A 422 20.75 4.52 -6.06
C LEU A 422 22.09 4.03 -5.48
N VAL A 423 23.12 4.86 -5.54
CA VAL A 423 24.46 4.55 -5.03
C VAL A 423 24.43 4.34 -3.51
N ILE A 424 23.77 5.22 -2.76
CA ILE A 424 23.57 5.09 -1.31
C ILE A 424 22.84 3.79 -0.97
N SER A 425 21.82 3.41 -1.75
CA SER A 425 21.09 2.16 -1.54
C SER A 425 22.00 0.94 -1.74
N VAL A 426 22.85 0.94 -2.77
CA VAL A 426 23.81 -0.15 -3.01
C VAL A 426 24.83 -0.23 -1.88
N PHE A 427 25.43 0.91 -1.48
CA PHE A 427 26.36 0.95 -0.35
C PHE A 427 25.71 0.50 0.95
N PHE A 428 24.47 0.92 1.22
CA PHE A 428 23.70 0.46 2.37
C PHE A 428 23.60 -1.07 2.39
N ILE A 429 23.20 -1.70 1.27
CA ILE A 429 23.05 -3.15 1.21
C ILE A 429 24.39 -3.83 1.48
N ILE A 430 25.50 -3.35 0.89
CA ILE A 430 26.83 -3.91 1.11
C ILE A 430 27.23 -3.79 2.59
N ILE A 431 27.07 -2.61 3.20
CA ILE A 431 27.36 -2.35 4.60
C ILE A 431 26.53 -3.28 5.51
N ALA A 432 25.22 -3.33 5.28
CA ALA A 432 24.28 -4.08 6.10
C ALA A 432 24.48 -5.61 6.03
N LEU A 433 24.99 -6.12 4.90
CA LEU A 433 25.29 -7.54 4.70
C LEU A 433 26.69 -7.94 5.20
N LYS A 434 27.69 -7.08 5.08
CA LYS A 434 29.10 -7.43 5.34
C LYS A 434 29.60 -7.02 6.72
N LEU A 435 29.07 -5.94 7.29
CA LEU A 435 29.55 -5.40 8.56
C LEU A 435 28.68 -5.85 9.74
N SER A 436 29.27 -5.88 10.93
CA SER A 436 28.52 -6.12 12.17
C SER A 436 27.54 -4.97 12.43
N ASN A 437 26.50 -5.21 13.23
CA ASN A 437 25.40 -4.24 13.38
C ASN A 437 25.86 -2.86 13.88
N PHE A 438 26.77 -2.82 14.86
CA PHE A 438 27.30 -1.57 15.42
C PHE A 438 28.26 -0.86 14.46
N ILE A 439 29.18 -1.60 13.82
CA ILE A 439 30.13 -1.03 12.87
C ILE A 439 29.37 -0.51 11.64
N GLY A 440 28.42 -1.28 11.11
CA GLY A 440 27.59 -0.88 9.99
C GLY A 440 26.79 0.40 10.29
N PHE A 441 26.23 0.53 11.49
CA PHE A 441 25.56 1.75 11.94
C PHE A 441 26.50 2.96 11.90
N LEU A 442 27.71 2.86 12.44
CA LEU A 442 28.69 3.95 12.45
C LEU A 442 29.13 4.33 11.02
N VAL A 443 29.49 3.34 10.20
CA VAL A 443 29.94 3.58 8.82
C VAL A 443 28.83 4.23 7.98
N TYR A 444 27.61 3.70 8.06
CA TYR A 444 26.48 4.23 7.30
C TYR A 444 26.07 5.64 7.76
N THR A 445 26.07 5.88 9.08
CA THR A 445 25.80 7.21 9.64
C THR A 445 26.88 8.22 9.22
N GLY A 446 28.15 7.80 9.19
CA GLY A 446 29.25 8.61 8.66
C GLY A 446 29.07 8.97 7.19
N MET A 447 28.66 8.01 6.36
CA MET A 447 28.35 8.23 4.95
C MET A 447 27.18 9.22 4.76
N ILE A 448 26.10 9.10 5.54
CA ILE A 448 24.98 10.06 5.49
C ILE A 448 25.42 11.45 5.96
N SER A 449 26.25 11.51 7.01
CA SER A 449 26.74 12.78 7.53
C SER A 449 27.56 13.49 6.45
N LEU A 450 28.46 12.78 5.77
CA LEU A 450 29.21 13.30 4.63
C LEU A 450 28.30 13.75 3.49
N TYR A 451 27.28 12.96 3.15
CA TYR A 451 26.27 13.35 2.15
C TYR A 451 25.52 14.64 2.54
N PHE A 452 25.17 14.79 3.82
CA PHE A 452 24.54 16.00 4.34
C PHE A 452 25.49 17.20 4.26
N PHE A 453 26.76 17.02 4.64
CA PHE A 453 27.78 18.06 4.53
C PHE A 453 28.01 18.53 3.09
N LEU A 454 28.01 17.61 2.11
CA LEU A 454 28.14 17.95 0.70
C LEU A 454 26.94 18.73 0.14
N LYS A 455 25.75 18.57 0.76
CA LYS A 455 24.51 19.25 0.34
C LYS A 455 24.11 20.42 1.24
N LYS A 456 24.91 20.75 2.25
CA LYS A 456 24.57 21.78 3.24
C LYS A 456 24.30 23.13 2.58
N ASP A 457 25.08 23.50 1.55
CA ASP A 457 25.01 24.81 0.91
C ASP A 457 23.72 24.94 0.07
N ASP A 458 23.34 23.88 -0.64
CA ASP A 458 22.06 23.79 -1.35
C ASP A 458 20.86 23.85 -0.38
N LEU A 459 20.96 23.19 0.77
CA LEU A 459 19.91 23.20 1.81
C LEU A 459 19.79 24.55 2.51
N LEU A 460 20.91 25.21 2.80
CA LEU A 460 20.95 26.54 3.43
C LEU A 460 20.38 27.61 2.50
N LEU A 461 20.66 27.53 1.19
CA LEU A 461 20.04 28.38 0.16
C LEU A 461 18.52 28.15 0.05
N LEU A 462 18.07 26.90 0.18
CA LEU A 462 16.65 26.57 0.22
C LEU A 462 15.95 27.11 1.47
N TRP A 463 16.61 27.06 2.63
CA TRP A 463 16.08 27.54 3.90
C TRP A 463 16.03 29.08 3.96
N SER A 464 17.09 29.78 3.53
CA SER A 464 17.15 31.25 3.50
C SER A 464 16.14 31.86 2.51
N SER A 465 15.93 31.25 1.34
CA SER A 465 14.89 31.67 0.39
C SER A 465 13.46 31.48 0.90
N SER A 466 13.25 30.61 1.90
CA SER A 466 11.95 30.41 2.55
C SER A 466 11.68 31.43 3.67
N LEU A 467 12.74 31.90 4.34
CA LEU A 467 12.70 32.94 5.37
C LEU A 467 12.50 34.34 4.77
N ASN A 468 13.21 34.69 3.69
CA ASN A 468 13.05 36.01 3.05
C ASN A 468 11.65 36.26 2.47
N LYS A 469 10.90 35.21 2.10
CA LYS A 469 9.49 35.32 1.66
C LYS A 469 8.49 35.50 2.80
N ARG A 470 8.88 35.25 4.07
CA ARG A 470 8.05 35.54 5.25
C ARG A 470 8.26 36.93 5.82
N ILE A 471 9.36 37.61 5.46
CA ILE A 471 9.68 38.98 5.90
C ILE A 471 9.12 40.02 4.91
N THR A 472 8.76 39.61 3.69
CA THR A 472 8.26 40.49 2.61
C THR A 472 6.76 40.33 2.30
N ASN A 473 5.99 39.65 3.16
CA ASN A 473 4.53 39.50 3.02
C ASN A 473 3.81 40.00 4.28
#